data_AF-A0A7Z9FKL4-F1
#
_entry.id   AF-A0A7Z9FKL4-F1
#
_cell.length_a   1.000
_cell.length_b   1.000
_cell.length_c   1.000
_cell.angle_alpha   90.00
_cell.angle_beta   90.00
_cell.angle_gamma   90.00
#
_symmetry.space_group_name_H-M   'P 1'
#
loop_
_entity.id
_entity.type
_entity.pdbx_description
1 polymer ?
#
loop_
_entity_poly.entity_id
_entity_poly.type
_entity_poly.pdbx_seq_one_letter_code
_entity_poly.pdbx_strand_id
1 'polypeptide(L)' 'PVLSELKSLLLQNGAFGALVSGSGSAVFGVFNNKKQQYHAFINLSCLHIGKIFSCETLATHRYY' A
#
# COMPACT_ATOMS: atom_id res chain seq x y z
N PRO A 1 -16.18 0.63 7.20
CA PRO A 1 -16.51 0.93 5.78
C PRO A 1 -15.28 1.40 4.97
N VAL A 2 -14.67 2.55 5.29
CA VAL A 2 -13.56 3.15 4.52
C VAL A 2 -12.34 2.23 4.34
N LEU A 3 -11.92 1.52 5.39
CA LEU A 3 -10.76 0.61 5.32
C LEU A 3 -10.95 -0.56 4.32
N SER A 4 -12.18 -1.00 4.11
CA SER A 4 -12.47 -2.09 3.15
C SER A 4 -12.34 -1.61 1.71
N GLU A 5 -12.77 -0.37 1.43
CA GLU A 5 -12.63 0.27 0.13
C GLU A 5 -11.17 0.52 -0.20
N LEU A 6 -10.38 1.01 0.75
CA LEU A 6 -8.93 1.21 0.57
C LEU A 6 -8.20 -0.11 0.26
N LYS A 7 -8.55 -1.21 0.94
CA LYS A 7 -8.01 -2.54 0.60
C LYS A 7 -8.40 -2.95 -0.82
N SER A 8 -9.65 -2.73 -1.20
CA SER A 8 -10.15 -3.08 -2.55
C SER A 8 -9.44 -2.27 -3.63
N LEU A 9 -9.21 -0.97 -3.39
CA LEU A 9 -8.46 -0.09 -4.28
C LEU A 9 -7.02 -0.57 -4.49
N LEU A 10 -6.34 -1.00 -3.42
CA LEU A 10 -4.98 -1.56 -3.53
C LEU A 10 -4.96 -2.84 -4.38
N LEU A 11 -5.91 -3.75 -4.17
CA LEU A 11 -6.02 -4.99 -4.95
C LEU A 11 -6.32 -4.70 -6.43
N GLN A 12 -7.24 -3.77 -6.71
CA GLN A 12 -7.57 -3.34 -8.07
C GLN A 12 -6.38 -2.69 -8.79
N ASN A 13 -5.44 -2.11 -8.06
CA ASN A 13 -4.21 -1.54 -8.60
C ASN A 13 -3.01 -2.51 -8.59
N GLY A 14 -3.26 -3.82 -8.45
CA GLY A 14 -2.24 -4.86 -8.62
C GLY A 14 -1.46 -5.21 -7.37
N ALA A 15 -1.97 -4.85 -6.17
CA ALA A 15 -1.41 -5.40 -4.94
C ALA A 15 -1.70 -6.92 -4.88
N PHE A 16 -0.68 -7.70 -4.52
CA PHE A 16 -0.83 -9.13 -4.25
C PHE A 16 -1.74 -9.39 -3.04
N GLY A 17 -1.64 -8.53 -2.03
CA GLY A 17 -2.50 -8.56 -0.85
C GLY A 17 -2.58 -7.18 -0.22
N ALA A 18 -3.66 -6.92 0.54
CA ALA A 18 -3.88 -5.65 1.22
C ALA A 18 -4.41 -5.88 2.65
N LEU A 19 -3.79 -5.20 3.62
CA LEU A 19 -4.07 -5.36 5.05
C LEU A 19 -4.07 -4.02 5.78
N VAL A 20 -4.71 -3.99 6.95
CA VAL A 20 -4.66 -2.86 7.88
C VAL A 20 -3.41 -3.02 8.77
N SER A 21 -2.69 -1.93 9.03
CA SER A 21 -1.55 -1.95 9.95
C SER A 21 -2.03 -1.96 11.41
N GLY A 22 -1.67 -2.98 12.18
CA GLY A 22 -1.93 -3.04 13.63
C GLY A 22 -3.39 -2.77 14.00
N SER A 23 -3.62 -1.85 14.94
CA SER A 23 -4.94 -1.41 15.39
C SER A 23 -5.59 -0.30 14.51
N GLY A 24 -5.01 0.03 13.36
CA GLY A 24 -5.49 1.09 12.42
C GLY A 24 -4.55 2.31 12.35
N SER A 25 -4.75 3.33 11.51
CA SER A 25 -5.77 3.62 10.47
C SER A 25 -5.23 3.48 9.04
N ALA A 26 -4.00 2.99 8.89
CA ALA A 26 -3.35 2.82 7.59
C ALA A 26 -3.66 1.45 6.98
N VAL A 27 -3.77 1.44 5.66
CA VAL A 27 -3.88 0.22 4.85
C VAL A 27 -2.65 0.17 3.96
N PHE A 28 -2.03 -1.00 3.85
CA PHE A 28 -0.89 -1.22 2.97
C PHE A 28 -1.16 -2.36 2.00
N GLY A 29 -0.66 -2.20 0.77
CA GLY A 29 -0.65 -3.22 -0.26
C GLY A 29 0.76 -3.75 -0.46
N VAL A 30 0.89 -5.07 -0.64
CA VAL A 30 2.16 -5.72 -0.94
C VAL A 30 2.23 -6.00 -2.44
N PHE A 31 3.38 -5.75 -3.06
CA PHE A 31 3.59 -5.91 -4.49
C PHE A 31 4.80 -6.79 -4.74
N ASN A 32 4.75 -7.62 -5.78
CA ASN A 32 5.84 -8.54 -6.12
C ASN A 32 7.08 -7.83 -6.66
N ASN A 33 6.94 -6.62 -7.22
CA ASN A 33 8.05 -5.84 -7.71
C ASN A 33 7.79 -4.33 -7.64
N LYS A 34 8.88 -3.56 -7.66
CA LYS A 34 8.88 -2.10 -7.56
C LYS A 34 8.10 -1.41 -8.69
N LYS A 35 8.09 -1.99 -9.89
CA LYS A 35 7.34 -1.43 -11.03
C LYS A 35 5.83 -1.47 -10.79
N GLN A 36 5.30 -2.59 -10.31
CA GLN A 36 3.88 -2.72 -9.95
C GLN A 36 3.49 -1.74 -8.83
N GLN A 37 4.31 -1.66 -7.78
CA GLN A 37 4.09 -0.70 -6.71
C GLN A 37 4.07 0.75 -7.23
N TYR A 38 5.01 1.12 -8.10
CA TYR A 38 5.10 2.47 -8.65
C TYR A 38 3.88 2.83 -9.51
N HIS A 39 3.39 1.91 -10.34
CA HIS A 39 2.16 2.13 -11.11
C HIS A 39 0.95 2.32 -10.18
N ALA A 40 0.81 1.51 -9.14
CA ALA A 40 -0.25 1.67 -8.15
C ALA A 40 -0.14 3.01 -7.42
N PHE A 41 1.07 3.43 -7.05
CA PHE A 41 1.31 4.72 -6.40
C PHE A 41 0.87 5.90 -7.26
N ILE A 42 1.20 5.91 -8.56
CA ILE A 42 0.74 6.96 -9.49
C ILE A 42 -0.79 6.99 -9.54
N ASN A 43 -1.41 5.84 -9.82
CA ASN A 43 -2.86 5.74 -9.99
C ASN A 43 -3.62 6.20 -8.75
N LEU A 44 -3.19 5.77 -7.56
CA LEU A 44 -3.84 6.11 -6.30
C LEU A 44 -3.60 7.56 -5.89
N SER A 45 -2.42 8.13 -6.22
CA SER A 45 -2.12 9.54 -5.93
C SER A 45 -3.04 10.51 -6.67
N CYS A 46 -3.54 10.14 -7.86
CA CYS A 46 -4.51 10.95 -8.60
C CYS A 46 -5.88 11.06 -7.89
N LEU A 47 -6.24 10.10 -7.03
CA LEU A 47 -7.56 10.03 -6.39
C LEU A 47 -7.73 10.94 -5.17
N HIS A 48 -6.67 11.59 -4.68
CA HIS A 48 -6.70 12.51 -3.52
C HIS A 48 -7.36 11.92 -2.24
N ILE A 49 -7.29 10.60 -2.06
CA ILE A 49 -7.91 9.85 -0.95
C ILE A 49 -7.19 9.98 0.40
N GLY A 50 -6.04 10.66 0.45
CA GLY A 50 -5.25 10.86 1.66
C GLY A 50 -3.74 10.91 1.39
N LYS A 51 -2.95 10.68 2.44
CA LYS A 51 -1.49 10.57 2.33
C LYS A 51 -1.11 9.16 1.89
N ILE A 52 -0.34 9.06 0.80
CA ILE A 52 0.12 7.78 0.24
C ILE A 52 1.64 7.78 0.27
N PHE A 53 2.22 6.65 0.69
CA PHE A 53 3.67 6.47 0.79
C PHE A 53 4.09 5.22 0.02
N SER A 54 5.17 5.32 -0.75
CA SER A 54 5.85 4.16 -1.33
C SER A 54 6.97 3.72 -0.38
N CYS A 55 7.00 2.44 -0.03
CA CYS A 55 7.96 1.89 0.93
C CYS A 55 8.53 0.57 0.42
N GLU A 56 9.76 0.25 0.79
CA GLU A 56 10.37 -1.05 0.54
C GLU A 56 10.42 -1.85 1.83
N THR A 57 10.14 -3.16 1.74
CA THR A 57 10.27 -4.05 2.89
C THR A 57 11.73 -4.38 3.11
N LEU A 58 12.26 -4.09 4.29
CA LEU A 58 13.62 -4.43 4.67
C LEU A 58 13.64 -5.83 5.29
N ALA A 59 14.33 -6.78 4.64
CA ALA A 59 14.46 -8.16 5.13
C ALA A 59 15.28 -8.27 6.42
N THR A 60 16.13 -7.27 6.70
CA THR A 60 16.92 -7.20 7.93
C THR A 60 16.84 -5.80 8.51
N HIS A 61 16.67 -5.72 9.83
CA HIS A 61 16.69 -4.49 10.59
C HIS A 61 17.90 -4.55 11.53
N ARG A 62 18.91 -3.72 11.26
CA ARG A 62 20.01 -3.45 12.20
C ARG A 62 19.65 -2.19 12.96
N TYR A 63 19.21 -2.35 14.20
CA TYR A 63 19.20 -1.25 15.17
C TYR A 63 20.66 -1.01 15.57
N TYR A 64 21.22 0.12 15.16
CA TYR A 64 22.50 0.62 15.65
C TYR A 64 22.28 1.41 16.93
#